data_AF-A0A3D3CNP5-F1
#
_entry.id   AF-A0A3D3CNP5-F1
#
_cell.length_a   1.000
_cell.length_b   1.000
_cell.length_c   1.000
_cell.angle_alpha   90.00
_cell.angle_beta   90.00
_cell.angle_gamma   90.00
#
_symmetry.space_group_name_H-M   'P 1'
#
loop_
_entity.id
_entity.type
_entity.pdbx_description
1 polymer ?
#
loop_
_entity_poly.entity_id
_entity_poly.type
_entity_poly.pdbx_seq_one_letter_code
_entity_poly.pdbx_strand_id
1 'polypeptide(L)'
;MNYAKWISFIFLTFLFQTQFSFFRSPLTFTVVLAYYFALKSLPRQSQAGEYFGSGAEMKSAAFGAFIGLLEDILSGSVVGPNLFSKGLIGFIGVTAFTEVVFKWTPVLGIITIVLFTVLDGIIVAGMRSIFTSIQINAVAAAQIVFIQALVNIPFGIILKPKKFRLTD
;
A
#
# COMPACT_ATOMS: atom_id res chain seq x y z
N MET A 1 -2.86 -19.12 -6.56
CA MET A 1 -3.38 -17.76 -6.23
C MET A 1 -4.65 -17.58 -7.07
N ASN A 2 -5.80 -17.23 -6.50
CA ASN A 2 -7.01 -17.09 -7.31
C ASN A 2 -6.99 -15.70 -7.98
N TYR A 3 -6.58 -15.66 -9.25
CA TYR A 3 -6.40 -14.41 -10.00
C TYR A 3 -7.71 -13.63 -10.19
N ALA A 4 -8.84 -14.33 -10.39
CA ALA A 4 -10.16 -13.70 -10.50
C ALA A 4 -10.51 -12.90 -9.24
N LYS A 5 -10.15 -13.41 -8.05
CA LYS A 5 -10.35 -12.70 -6.78
C LYS A 5 -9.53 -11.40 -6.70
N TRP A 6 -8.28 -11.42 -7.16
CA TRP A 6 -7.44 -10.23 -7.16
C TRP A 6 -7.91 -9.20 -8.17
N ILE A 7 -8.29 -9.62 -9.38
CA ILE A 7 -8.87 -8.72 -10.38
C ILE A 7 -10.14 -8.06 -9.83
N SER A 8 -11.02 -8.82 -9.17
CA SER A 8 -12.22 -8.28 -8.52
C SER A 8 -11.87 -7.26 -7.44
N PHE A 9 -10.87 -7.52 -6.59
CA PHE A 9 -10.44 -6.54 -5.59
C PHE A 9 -9.84 -5.27 -6.20
N ILE A 10 -9.02 -5.40 -7.24
CA ILE A 10 -8.44 -4.26 -7.95
C ILE A 10 -9.56 -3.40 -8.52
N PHE A 11 -10.48 -4.02 -9.27
CA PHE A 11 -11.61 -3.34 -9.87
C PHE A 11 -12.47 -2.61 -8.83
N LEU A 12 -12.82 -3.31 -7.74
CA LEU A 12 -13.62 -2.75 -6.66
C LEU A 12 -12.90 -1.60 -5.96
N THR A 13 -11.58 -1.72 -5.72
CA THR A 13 -10.78 -0.65 -5.11
C THR A 13 -10.81 0.62 -5.95
N PHE A 14 -10.61 0.51 -7.27
CA PHE A 14 -10.70 1.65 -8.17
C PHE A 14 -12.12 2.23 -8.25
N LEU A 15 -13.16 1.39 -8.27
CA LEU A 15 -14.55 1.84 -8.24
C LEU A 15 -14.80 2.69 -6.98
N PHE A 16 -14.47 2.16 -5.79
CA PHE A 16 -14.59 2.92 -4.54
C PHE A 16 -13.77 4.21 -4.56
N GLN A 17 -12.53 4.18 -5.02
CA GLN A 17 -11.68 5.36 -5.10
C GLN A 17 -12.28 6.48 -5.98
N THR A 18 -13.00 6.14 -7.05
CA THR A 18 -13.66 7.14 -7.92
C THR A 18 -14.93 7.74 -7.31
N GLN A 19 -15.65 7.00 -6.47
CA GLN A 19 -16.90 7.48 -5.87
C GLN A 19 -16.67 8.31 -4.61
N PHE A 20 -15.60 8.01 -3.86
CA PHE A 20 -15.30 8.66 -2.60
C PHE A 20 -14.17 9.68 -2.78
N SER A 21 -14.55 10.95 -2.89
CA SER A 21 -13.63 12.08 -2.80
C SER A 21 -13.93 12.90 -1.55
N PHE A 22 -12.89 13.20 -0.77
CA PHE A 22 -13.00 14.06 0.41
C PHE A 22 -12.23 15.35 0.11
N PHE A 23 -12.87 16.52 0.29
CA PHE A 23 -12.30 17.82 -0.08
C PHE A 23 -11.70 17.86 -1.50
N ARG A 24 -12.41 17.29 -2.49
CA ARG A 24 -12.01 17.20 -3.91
C ARG A 24 -10.73 16.39 -4.17
N SER A 25 -10.23 15.65 -3.19
CA SER A 25 -9.11 14.73 -3.37
C SER A 25 -9.60 13.28 -3.28
N PRO A 26 -9.23 12.41 -4.24
CA PRO A 26 -9.60 11.00 -4.18
C PRO A 26 -8.90 10.31 -3.00
N LEU A 27 -9.58 9.34 -2.40
CA LEU A 27 -9.00 8.51 -1.34
C LEU A 27 -8.06 7.44 -1.93
N THR A 28 -6.90 7.22 -1.32
CA THR A 28 -5.86 6.31 -1.81
C THR A 28 -6.02 4.90 -1.25
N PHE A 29 -7.09 4.21 -1.64
CA PHE A 29 -7.32 2.81 -1.23
C PHE A 29 -6.33 1.81 -1.87
N THR A 30 -5.64 2.22 -2.94
CA THR A 30 -4.59 1.44 -3.60
C THR A 30 -3.42 1.09 -2.67
N VAL A 31 -3.10 1.96 -1.70
CA VAL A 31 -2.09 1.69 -0.66
C VAL A 31 -2.51 0.49 0.19
N VAL A 32 -3.77 0.45 0.60
CA VAL A 32 -4.35 -0.67 1.38
C VAL A 32 -4.28 -1.96 0.57
N LEU A 33 -4.52 -1.90 -0.74
CA LEU A 33 -4.46 -3.06 -1.61
C LEU A 33 -3.03 -3.60 -1.77
N ALA A 34 -2.05 -2.71 -1.96
CA ALA A 34 -0.63 -3.07 -2.01
C ALA A 34 -0.17 -3.71 -0.68
N TYR A 35 -0.54 -3.08 0.45
CA TYR A 35 -0.30 -3.60 1.78
C TYR A 35 -0.94 -4.98 2.00
N TYR A 36 -2.20 -5.15 1.60
CA TYR A 36 -2.90 -6.42 1.74
C TYR A 36 -2.23 -7.54 0.94
N PHE A 37 -1.78 -7.24 -0.28
CA PHE A 37 -1.05 -8.19 -1.09
C PHE A 37 0.28 -8.59 -0.42
N ALA A 38 1.03 -7.62 0.12
CA ALA A 38 2.25 -7.87 0.87
C ALA A 38 2.03 -8.84 2.04
N LEU A 39 0.99 -8.63 2.85
CA LEU A 39 0.64 -9.55 3.95
C LEU A 39 0.26 -10.96 3.46
N LYS A 40 -0.27 -11.08 2.24
CA LYS A 40 -0.69 -12.36 1.65
C LYS A 40 0.41 -13.09 0.91
N SER A 41 1.44 -12.38 0.45
CA SER A 41 2.64 -12.92 -0.21
C SER A 41 3.71 -13.40 0.76
N LEU A 42 3.57 -13.09 2.06
CA LEU A 42 4.47 -13.58 3.11
C LEU A 42 4.68 -15.10 3.02
N PRO A 43 5.93 -15.59 3.08
CA PRO A 43 6.24 -17.01 3.00
C PRO A 43 5.60 -17.78 4.16
N ARG A 44 5.02 -18.95 3.84
CA ARG A 44 4.22 -19.75 4.77
C ARG A 44 5.08 -20.49 5.82
N GLN A 45 6.37 -20.65 5.55
CA GLN A 45 7.30 -21.37 6.42
C GLN A 45 8.62 -20.61 6.46
N SER A 46 9.03 -20.26 7.67
CA SER A 46 10.32 -19.63 7.97
C SER A 46 11.39 -20.71 7.86
N GLN A 47 11.77 -21.12 6.64
CA GLN A 47 13.03 -21.82 6.49
C GLN A 47 14.14 -20.78 6.68
N ALA A 48 14.64 -20.71 7.91
CA ALA A 48 15.67 -19.80 8.39
C ALA A 48 17.07 -20.04 7.78
N GLY A 49 17.13 -20.57 6.56
CA GLY A 49 18.36 -20.90 5.84
C GLY A 49 18.65 -20.02 4.63
N GLU A 50 17.63 -19.48 3.97
CA GLU A 50 17.80 -18.54 2.85
C GLU A 50 17.42 -17.14 3.31
N TYR A 51 18.37 -16.50 4.00
CA TYR A 51 18.44 -15.06 4.13
C TYR A 51 18.30 -14.47 2.72
N PHE A 52 17.31 -13.59 2.47
CA PHE A 52 16.90 -13.10 1.15
C PHE A 52 16.14 -14.08 0.22
N GLY A 53 14.93 -14.48 0.64
CA GLY A 53 13.91 -15.02 -0.27
C GLY A 53 13.29 -13.95 -1.18
N SER A 54 14.07 -13.37 -2.10
CA SER A 54 13.74 -12.24 -2.99
C SER A 54 12.38 -12.33 -3.71
N GLY A 55 11.89 -13.54 -3.95
CA GLY A 55 10.67 -13.76 -4.73
C GLY A 55 9.40 -13.17 -4.12
N ALA A 56 9.24 -13.16 -2.78
CA ALA A 56 8.02 -12.63 -2.16
C ALA A 56 7.98 -11.10 -2.17
N GLU A 57 9.12 -10.48 -1.87
CA GLU A 57 9.32 -9.03 -1.90
C GLU A 57 9.17 -8.50 -3.32
N MET A 58 9.87 -9.11 -4.30
CA MET A 58 9.76 -8.73 -5.71
C MET A 58 8.34 -8.90 -6.25
N LYS A 59 7.63 -9.98 -5.90
CA LYS A 59 6.23 -10.18 -6.32
C LYS A 59 5.31 -9.13 -5.73
N SER A 60 5.49 -8.78 -4.46
CA SER A 60 4.71 -7.75 -3.79
C SER A 60 5.00 -6.36 -4.34
N ALA A 61 6.27 -6.05 -4.58
CA ALA A 61 6.71 -4.82 -5.21
C ALA A 61 6.17 -4.69 -6.63
N ALA A 62 6.27 -5.74 -7.45
CA ALA A 62 5.73 -5.75 -8.81
C ALA A 62 4.20 -5.59 -8.82
N PHE A 63 3.49 -6.23 -7.89
CA PHE A 63 2.05 -6.04 -7.75
C PHE A 63 1.72 -4.60 -7.35
N GLY A 64 2.39 -4.05 -6.32
CA GLY A 64 2.22 -2.67 -5.90
C GLY A 64 2.49 -1.68 -7.03
N ALA A 65 3.60 -1.86 -7.76
CA ALA A 65 3.95 -1.04 -8.92
C ALA A 65 2.91 -1.13 -10.03
N PHE A 66 2.37 -2.31 -10.31
CA PHE A 66 1.29 -2.48 -11.29
C PHE A 66 0.03 -1.73 -10.88
N ILE A 67 -0.39 -1.81 -9.61
CA ILE A 67 -1.54 -1.03 -9.11
C ILE A 67 -1.27 0.47 -9.18
N GLY A 68 -0.07 0.91 -8.80
CA GLY A 68 0.33 2.30 -8.89
C GLY A 68 0.34 2.82 -10.33
N LEU A 69 0.80 2.01 -11.29
CA LEU A 69 0.76 2.34 -12.71
C LEU A 69 -0.68 2.48 -13.21
N LEU A 70 -1.59 1.59 -12.82
CA LEU A 70 -3.01 1.72 -13.16
C LEU A 70 -3.59 3.02 -12.59
N GLU A 71 -3.23 3.39 -11.35
CA GLU A 71 -3.67 4.64 -10.73
C GLU A 71 -3.12 5.87 -11.45
N ASP A 72 -1.86 5.86 -11.87
CA ASP A 72 -1.28 6.94 -12.67
C ASP A 72 -2.02 7.11 -14.01
N ILE A 73 -2.30 6.01 -14.73
CA ILE A 73 -3.03 6.02 -16.01
C ILE A 73 -4.46 6.54 -15.82
N LEU A 74 -5.19 6.02 -14.83
CA LEU A 74 -6.59 6.38 -14.59
C LEU A 74 -6.76 7.80 -14.05
N SER A 75 -5.78 8.32 -13.31
CA SER A 75 -5.80 9.70 -12.82
C SER A 75 -5.40 10.74 -13.88
N GLY A 76 -4.90 10.29 -15.05
CA GLY A 76 -4.37 11.19 -16.08
C GLY A 76 -3.17 12.00 -15.60
N SER A 77 -2.50 11.57 -14.54
CA SER A 77 -1.33 12.26 -13.97
C SER A 77 -0.02 11.73 -14.54
N VAL A 78 1.11 12.33 -14.14
CA VAL A 78 2.43 11.85 -14.56
C VAL A 78 2.59 10.39 -14.16
N VAL A 79 3.00 9.54 -15.11
CA VAL A 79 3.28 8.13 -14.87
C VAL A 79 4.58 8.00 -14.07
N GLY A 80 4.54 7.33 -12.93
CA GLY A 80 5.73 7.08 -12.11
C GLY A 80 5.54 7.25 -10.60
N PRO A 81 4.97 8.35 -10.10
CA PRO A 81 4.85 8.61 -8.67
C PRO A 81 4.08 7.51 -7.93
N ASN A 82 2.90 7.12 -8.42
CA ASN A 82 2.13 6.05 -7.76
C ASN A 82 2.76 4.68 -8.01
N LEU A 83 3.28 4.42 -9.22
CA LEU A 83 4.03 3.19 -9.53
C LEU A 83 5.15 2.96 -8.51
N PHE A 84 6.02 3.95 -8.31
CA PHE A 84 7.16 3.84 -7.41
C PHE A 84 6.71 3.72 -5.96
N SER A 85 5.77 4.56 -5.53
CA SER A 85 5.27 4.56 -4.16
C SER A 85 4.65 3.23 -3.76
N LYS A 86 3.68 2.73 -4.54
CA LYS A 86 2.98 1.48 -4.23
C LYS A 86 3.92 0.28 -4.38
N GLY A 87 4.88 0.33 -5.30
CA GLY A 87 5.95 -0.67 -5.40
C GLY A 87 6.79 -0.75 -4.13
N LEU A 88 7.23 0.39 -3.60
CA LEU A 88 7.98 0.44 -2.34
C LEU A 88 7.16 -0.05 -1.15
N ILE A 89 5.89 0.34 -1.05
CA ILE A 89 4.99 -0.13 0.01
C ILE A 89 4.81 -1.65 -0.05
N GLY A 90 4.68 -2.21 -1.26
CA GLY A 90 4.65 -3.65 -1.48
C GLY A 90 5.93 -4.35 -1.01
N PHE A 91 7.09 -3.78 -1.34
CA PHE A 91 8.40 -4.30 -0.94
C PHE A 91 8.60 -4.25 0.59
N ILE A 92 8.54 -3.05 1.17
CA ILE A 92 8.72 -2.79 2.60
C ILE A 92 7.69 -3.57 3.41
N GLY A 93 6.46 -3.68 2.91
CA GLY A 93 5.41 -4.47 3.53
C GLY A 93 5.79 -5.93 3.71
N VAL A 94 6.51 -6.56 2.78
CA VAL A 94 6.95 -7.95 2.97
C VAL A 94 8.11 -8.01 3.97
N THR A 95 9.12 -7.16 3.80
CA THR A 95 10.33 -7.16 4.65
C THR A 95 9.99 -6.88 6.12
N ALA A 96 9.09 -5.93 6.39
CA ALA A 96 8.67 -5.55 7.74
C ALA A 96 7.99 -6.69 8.53
N PHE A 97 7.37 -7.67 7.86
CA PHE A 97 6.74 -8.83 8.51
C PHE A 97 7.50 -10.15 8.28
N THR A 98 8.61 -10.14 7.54
CA THR A 98 9.42 -11.35 7.24
C THR A 98 10.57 -11.53 8.21
N GLU A 99 11.37 -10.48 8.47
CA GLU A 99 12.66 -10.66 9.14
C GLU A 99 12.61 -10.53 10.67
N VAL A 100 11.86 -9.60 11.28
CA VAL A 100 12.09 -9.30 12.71
C VAL A 100 10.88 -8.73 13.49
N VAL A 101 10.82 -9.16 14.77
CA VAL A 101 10.29 -8.55 16.03
C VAL A 101 8.82 -8.73 16.45
N PHE A 102 7.81 -8.54 15.61
CA PHE A 102 6.47 -8.30 16.17
C PHE A 102 5.46 -9.45 16.03
N LYS A 103 4.87 -9.88 17.17
CA LYS A 103 3.57 -10.55 17.15
C LYS A 103 2.56 -9.60 16.52
N TRP A 104 1.86 -10.04 15.48
CA TRP A 104 0.84 -9.20 14.87
C TRP A 104 -0.19 -8.80 15.95
N THR A 105 -0.40 -7.49 16.08
CA THR A 105 -1.45 -6.92 16.91
C THR A 105 -2.25 -5.93 16.07
N PRO A 106 -3.54 -5.70 16.40
CA PRO A 106 -4.32 -4.65 15.74
C PRO A 106 -3.64 -3.28 15.78
N VAL A 107 -2.99 -2.94 16.89
CA VAL A 107 -2.27 -1.68 17.06
C VAL A 107 -1.14 -1.53 16.05
N LEU A 108 -0.35 -2.58 15.85
CA LEU A 108 0.70 -2.56 14.82
C LEU A 108 0.12 -2.45 13.42
N GLY A 109 -0.97 -3.14 13.13
CA GLY A 109 -1.66 -3.02 11.84
C GLY A 109 -2.12 -1.58 11.56
N ILE A 110 -2.62 -0.88 12.57
CA ILE A 110 -2.96 0.56 12.49
C ILE A 110 -1.70 1.39 12.22
N ILE A 111 -0.64 1.20 13.01
CA ILE A 111 0.60 1.98 12.88
C ILE A 111 1.20 1.79 11.47
N THR A 112 1.26 0.55 10.99
CA THR A 112 1.82 0.24 9.67
C THR A 112 0.99 0.86 8.55
N ILE A 113 -0.34 0.77 8.57
CA ILE A 113 -1.16 1.34 7.49
C ILE A 113 -1.10 2.87 7.48
N VAL A 114 -1.06 3.51 8.65
CA VAL A 114 -0.88 4.96 8.76
C VAL A 114 0.49 5.36 8.21
N LEU A 115 1.56 4.68 8.62
CA LEU A 115 2.90 4.95 8.13
C LEU A 115 2.99 4.79 6.61
N PHE A 116 2.44 3.72 6.05
CA PHE A 116 2.43 3.48 4.61
C PHE A 116 1.60 4.51 3.85
N THR A 117 0.48 4.97 4.40
CA THR A 117 -0.33 6.03 3.78
C THR A 117 0.40 7.38 3.81
N VAL A 118 1.10 7.68 4.91
CA VAL A 118 1.93 8.90 5.02
C VAL A 118 3.10 8.87 4.06
N LEU A 119 3.83 7.75 4.01
CA LEU A 119 4.92 7.55 3.06
C LEU A 119 4.43 7.65 1.62
N ASP A 120 3.26 7.09 1.31
CA ASP A 120 2.66 7.20 -0.02
C ASP A 120 2.45 8.64 -0.44
N GLY A 121 1.80 9.42 0.43
CA GLY A 121 1.52 10.83 0.19
C GLY A 121 2.79 11.66 0.00
N ILE A 122 3.80 11.43 0.85
CA ILE A 122 5.10 12.14 0.75
C ILE A 122 5.81 11.80 -0.56
N ILE A 123 5.88 10.51 -0.94
CA ILE A 123 6.54 10.08 -2.17
C ILE A 123 5.81 10.66 -3.39
N VAL A 124 4.48 10.52 -3.44
CA VAL A 124 3.68 11.00 -4.58
C VAL A 124 3.74 12.52 -4.70
N ALA A 125 3.60 13.26 -3.60
CA ALA A 125 3.71 14.71 -3.61
C ALA A 125 5.13 15.16 -3.99
N GLY A 126 6.15 14.56 -3.39
CA GLY A 126 7.56 14.87 -3.69
C GLY A 126 7.91 14.62 -5.15
N MET A 127 7.55 13.45 -5.68
CA MET A 127 7.78 13.13 -7.09
C MET A 127 7.01 14.07 -8.02
N ARG A 128 5.75 14.38 -7.72
CA ARG A 128 5.01 15.37 -8.52
C ARG A 128 5.69 16.74 -8.46
N SER A 129 6.18 17.19 -7.32
CA SER A 129 6.89 18.47 -7.21
C SER A 129 8.23 18.50 -7.97
N ILE A 130 8.90 17.36 -8.15
CA ILE A 130 10.19 17.26 -8.87
C ILE A 130 9.95 17.15 -10.38
N PHE A 131 9.00 16.30 -10.80
CA PHE A 131 8.76 15.99 -12.21
C PHE A 131 7.72 16.90 -12.87
N THR A 132 6.99 17.71 -12.10
CA THR A 132 6.07 18.71 -12.63
C THR A 132 6.32 20.06 -12.00
N SER A 133 6.03 21.13 -12.74
CA SER A 133 6.04 22.50 -12.23
C SER A 133 4.81 22.84 -11.37
N ILE A 134 4.06 21.83 -10.91
CA ILE A 134 2.88 22.03 -10.08
C ILE A 134 3.33 22.46 -8.68
N GLN A 135 2.89 23.64 -8.26
CA GLN A 135 3.09 24.11 -6.89
C GLN A 135 2.14 23.36 -5.96
N ILE A 136 2.69 22.46 -5.15
CA ILE A 136 1.92 21.72 -4.14
C ILE A 136 1.90 22.54 -2.86
N ASN A 137 0.71 22.90 -2.39
CA ASN A 137 0.54 23.47 -1.06
C ASN A 137 0.79 22.38 -0.02
N ALA A 138 1.91 22.47 0.70
CA ALA A 138 2.33 21.48 1.68
C ALA A 138 1.30 21.25 2.81
N VAL A 139 0.61 22.30 3.24
CA VAL A 139 -0.43 22.21 4.29
C VAL A 139 -1.63 21.42 3.77
N ALA A 140 -2.08 21.73 2.56
CA ALA A 140 -3.19 21.00 1.94
C ALA A 140 -2.83 19.52 1.70
N ALA A 141 -1.61 19.25 1.22
CA ALA A 141 -1.12 17.89 1.03
C ALA A 141 -1.07 17.12 2.37
N ALA A 142 -0.55 17.72 3.44
CA ALA A 142 -0.51 17.11 4.76
C ALA A 142 -1.91 16.80 5.31
N GLN A 143 -2.87 17.72 5.12
CA GLN A 143 -4.27 17.49 5.51
C GLN A 143 -4.90 16.32 4.75
N ILE A 144 -4.68 16.24 3.43
CA ILE A 144 -5.20 15.14 2.60
C ILE A 144 -4.61 13.81 3.07
N VAL A 145 -3.30 13.74 3.26
CA VAL A 145 -2.60 12.55 3.74
C VAL A 145 -3.09 12.12 5.11
N PHE A 146 -3.32 13.07 6.01
CA PHE A 146 -3.86 12.79 7.34
C PHE A 146 -5.26 12.19 7.27
N ILE A 147 -6.15 12.75 6.44
CA ILE A 147 -7.51 12.22 6.24
C ILE A 147 -7.45 10.82 5.62
N GLN A 148 -6.63 10.61 4.59
CA GLN A 148 -6.44 9.30 3.97
C GLN A 148 -5.93 8.27 4.97
N ALA A 149 -4.97 8.65 5.82
CA ALA A 149 -4.45 7.77 6.87
C ALA A 149 -5.55 7.37 7.86
N LEU A 150 -6.37 8.32 8.32
CA LEU A 150 -7.51 8.04 9.21
C LEU A 150 -8.52 7.09 8.57
N VAL A 151 -8.88 7.32 7.30
CA VAL A 151 -9.82 6.46 6.56
C VAL A 151 -9.25 5.05 6.37
N ASN A 152 -7.92 4.91 6.30
CA ASN A 152 -7.26 3.61 6.12
C ASN A 152 -7.09 2.81 7.44
N ILE A 153 -7.26 3.44 8.62
CA ILE A 153 -7.10 2.79 9.94
C ILE A 153 -7.93 1.49 10.09
N PRO A 154 -9.23 1.44 9.73
CA PRO A 154 -10.03 0.23 9.88
C PRO A 154 -9.43 -0.98 9.14
N PHE A 155 -8.80 -0.75 7.99
CA PHE A 155 -8.12 -1.82 7.25
C PHE A 155 -6.86 -2.31 7.96
N GLY A 156 -6.13 -1.44 8.65
CA GLY A 156 -5.02 -1.86 9.50
C GLY A 156 -5.42 -2.86 10.59
N ILE A 157 -6.62 -2.72 11.14
CA ILE A 157 -7.19 -3.62 12.17
C ILE A 157 -7.64 -4.95 11.55
N ILE A 158 -8.31 -4.89 10.39
CA ILE A 158 -8.95 -6.05 9.75
C ILE A 158 -7.92 -6.94 9.04
N LEU A 159 -6.89 -6.35 8.43
CA LEU A 159 -5.95 -7.07 7.59
C LEU A 159 -4.86 -7.76 8.42
N LYS A 160 -4.95 -9.09 8.48
CA LYS A 160 -4.03 -9.95 9.24
C LYS A 160 -3.08 -10.75 8.32
N PRO A 161 -1.79 -10.86 8.68
CA PRO A 161 -0.84 -11.76 8.03
C PRO A 161 -1.23 -13.23 8.25
N LYS A 162 -1.06 -14.07 7.23
CA LYS A 162 -1.49 -15.49 7.27
C LYS A 162 -0.80 -16.34 8.35
N LYS A 163 0.44 -15.98 8.73
CA LYS A 163 1.30 -16.79 9.62
C LYS A 163 0.79 -16.84 11.08
N PHE A 164 -0.03 -15.87 11.49
CA PHE A 164 -0.61 -15.80 12.84
C PHE A 164 -2.01 -16.41 12.95
N ARG A 165 -2.46 -17.15 11.92
CA ARG A 165 -3.80 -17.77 11.87
C ARG A 165 -3.85 -19.19 12.48
N LEU A 166 -2.90 -19.53 13.35
CA LEU A 166 -2.69 -20.88 13.90
C LEU A 166 -3.00 -21.02 15.39
N THR A 167 -3.65 -20.02 16.01
CA THR A 167 -4.11 -20.09 17.39
C THR A 167 -5.54 -19.55 17.52
N ASP A 168 -6.41 -19.98 16.61
CA ASP A 168 -7.87 -19.96 16.79
C ASP A 168 -8.39 -21.37 16.49
#